data_AF-A0AAP0WWZ8-F1
#
_entry.id   AF-A0AAP0WWZ8-F1
#
_cell.length_a   1.000
_cell.length_b   1.000
_cell.length_c   1.000
_cell.angle_alpha   90.00
_cell.angle_beta   90.00
_cell.angle_gamma   90.00
#
_symmetry.space_group_name_H-M   'P 1'
#
loop_
_entity.id
_entity.type
_entity.pdbx_description
1 polymer ?
#
loop_
_entity_poly.entity_id
_entity_poly.type
_entity_poly.pdbx_seq_one_letter_code
_entity_poly.pdbx_strand_id
1 'polypeptide(L)'
;MGAVCCNSTKDLQLQKQFQAMNISNPGCASLLKAILCARCDKFSAELFRVDSTPRPVPVLCNSTVSSNSSQSNQATNDYCSKVWDTCQNVSVLNSPFAPSLQGQAGVPVNSNFTKLTEFWQSKTDFCKAFGGASSDGSVCFDGEPVTLNSTGTPSSPSGLCLEKIGNGSYLNMVAHPDGSNRAFFSNQQGKIWLATVPREGSGGTLGLDESSPFLDLTDEVHFDSEFGMMGMAFHPNFAQNGRFFASFNCDKVKWPGCVGRCSCNSDVNCDPSKIGSDNGAQPCQYQSVIAEFTANGTASQLSLSEVRRIFTMGLPFTSHHGGQILFGPTDGYLYFMMGDGGGIGDPYNFSQNKKSLLGKIMRLDVDNIPSEAEIDNLGLWGNYSIPKDNPSAKDKELQPEIWAFGLRNPWRCSFDSERPSYFMCADVGQDHYEEVDIITKAGNYGWRVYEGPYLYTPPAAPGRKYISKFHKPNFPSDGIQPQ
;
A
#
# COMPACT_ATOMS: atom_id res chain seq x y z
N MET A 1 -11.76 -7.32 -0.20
CA MET A 1 -11.88 -8.48 -1.10
C MET A 1 -11.28 -7.99 -2.39
N GLY A 2 -10.00 -8.32 -2.57
CA GLY A 2 -9.11 -7.82 -3.62
C GLY A 2 -9.85 -7.51 -4.92
N ALA A 3 -9.67 -6.27 -5.39
CA ALA A 3 -10.33 -5.79 -6.59
C ALA A 3 -9.65 -6.25 -7.89
N VAL A 4 -8.70 -7.20 -7.79
CA VAL A 4 -7.72 -7.49 -8.83
C VAL A 4 -7.53 -8.99 -8.97
N CYS A 5 -7.72 -9.50 -10.18
CA CYS A 5 -7.62 -10.91 -10.50
C CYS A 5 -6.77 -11.19 -11.74
N CYS A 6 -6.35 -10.13 -12.46
CA CYS A 6 -5.61 -10.21 -13.72
C CYS A 6 -4.52 -9.13 -13.79
N ASN A 7 -3.86 -9.00 -14.95
CA ASN A 7 -3.14 -7.78 -15.30
C ASN A 7 -4.09 -6.58 -15.45
N SER A 8 -3.56 -5.36 -15.34
CA SER A 8 -4.34 -4.11 -15.30
C SER A 8 -5.38 -3.97 -16.42
N THR A 9 -5.01 -4.31 -17.66
CA THR A 9 -5.92 -4.19 -18.81
C THR A 9 -7.10 -5.15 -18.73
N LYS A 10 -6.83 -6.44 -18.45
CA LYS A 10 -7.90 -7.46 -18.34
C LYS A 10 -8.75 -7.23 -17.09
N ASP A 11 -8.14 -6.80 -16.01
CA ASP A 11 -8.81 -6.54 -14.74
C ASP A 11 -9.82 -5.38 -14.87
N LEU A 12 -9.43 -4.30 -15.55
CA LEU A 12 -10.33 -3.18 -15.87
C LEU A 12 -11.53 -3.63 -16.73
N GLN A 13 -11.31 -4.56 -17.67
CA GLN A 13 -12.37 -5.12 -18.48
C GLN A 13 -13.34 -5.97 -17.64
N LEU A 14 -12.82 -6.85 -16.78
CA LEU A 14 -13.63 -7.65 -15.87
C LEU A 14 -14.40 -6.77 -14.87
N GLN A 15 -13.79 -5.69 -14.37
CA GLN A 15 -14.45 -4.75 -13.47
C GLN A 15 -15.64 -4.08 -14.15
N LYS A 16 -15.47 -3.58 -15.39
CA LYS A 16 -16.56 -3.02 -16.19
C LYS A 16 -17.65 -4.06 -16.45
N GLN A 17 -17.26 -5.29 -16.77
CA GLN A 17 -18.19 -6.40 -16.97
C GLN A 17 -19.00 -6.69 -15.70
N PHE A 18 -18.35 -6.80 -14.55
CA PHE A 18 -18.99 -7.07 -13.26
C PHE A 18 -19.94 -5.95 -12.84
N GLN A 19 -19.54 -4.68 -12.99
CA GLN A 19 -20.39 -3.52 -12.70
C GLN A 19 -21.64 -3.51 -13.60
N ALA A 20 -21.49 -3.87 -14.87
CA ALA A 20 -22.61 -3.95 -15.81
C ALA A 20 -23.63 -5.05 -15.45
N MET A 21 -23.27 -6.03 -14.61
CA MET A 21 -24.19 -7.08 -14.16
C MET A 21 -25.22 -6.58 -13.13
N ASN A 22 -24.96 -5.46 -12.45
CA ASN A 22 -25.87 -4.81 -11.49
C ASN A 22 -26.47 -5.76 -10.43
N ILE A 23 -25.61 -6.56 -9.78
CA ILE A 23 -26.03 -7.61 -8.86
C ILE A 23 -26.32 -7.03 -7.47
N SER A 24 -27.58 -7.10 -7.02
CA SER A 24 -28.00 -6.54 -5.73
C SER A 24 -27.69 -7.43 -4.52
N ASN A 25 -27.60 -8.76 -4.71
CA ASN A 25 -27.33 -9.70 -3.64
C ASN A 25 -25.82 -9.86 -3.41
N PRO A 26 -25.27 -9.54 -2.22
CA PRO A 26 -23.84 -9.57 -1.96
C PRO A 26 -23.22 -10.98 -2.00
N GLY A 27 -23.98 -12.02 -1.62
CA GLY A 27 -23.53 -13.41 -1.71
C GLY A 27 -23.35 -13.85 -3.16
N CYS A 28 -24.35 -13.56 -4.01
CA CYS A 28 -24.29 -13.84 -5.44
C CYS A 28 -23.20 -13.01 -6.13
N ALA A 29 -23.08 -11.73 -5.77
CA ALA A 29 -22.04 -10.82 -6.28
C ALA A 29 -20.64 -11.37 -5.98
N SER A 30 -20.42 -11.88 -4.77
CA SER A 30 -19.15 -12.51 -4.38
C SER A 30 -18.84 -13.74 -5.23
N LEU A 31 -19.82 -14.64 -5.42
CA LEU A 31 -19.63 -15.86 -6.23
C LEU A 31 -19.34 -15.54 -7.71
N LEU A 32 -20.07 -14.58 -8.30
CA LEU A 32 -19.86 -14.16 -9.68
C LEU A 32 -18.52 -13.44 -9.88
N LYS A 33 -18.10 -12.62 -8.91
CA LYS A 33 -16.78 -12.00 -8.92
C LYS A 33 -15.69 -13.06 -8.94
N ALA A 34 -15.78 -14.08 -8.07
CA ALA A 34 -14.82 -15.17 -8.03
C ALA A 34 -14.73 -15.95 -9.36
N ILE A 35 -15.86 -16.18 -10.04
CA ILE A 35 -15.88 -16.82 -11.37
C ILE A 35 -15.18 -15.98 -12.42
N LEU A 36 -15.48 -14.68 -12.49
CA LEU A 36 -14.84 -13.77 -13.44
C LEU A 36 -13.32 -13.72 -13.19
N CYS A 37 -12.93 -13.64 -11.93
CA CYS A 37 -11.53 -13.61 -11.50
C CYS A 37 -10.76 -14.85 -11.89
N ALA A 38 -11.39 -16.02 -11.76
CA ALA A 38 -10.73 -17.27 -12.07
C ALA A 38 -10.37 -17.41 -13.57
N ARG A 39 -10.97 -16.60 -14.47
CA ARG A 39 -10.61 -16.55 -15.90
C ARG A 39 -9.16 -16.11 -16.15
N CYS A 40 -8.56 -15.44 -15.19
CA CYS A 40 -7.21 -14.92 -15.30
C CYS A 40 -6.19 -15.87 -14.69
N ASP A 41 -6.48 -16.43 -13.52
CA ASP A 41 -5.80 -17.60 -12.99
C ASP A 41 -6.72 -18.35 -12.01
N LYS A 42 -6.61 -19.68 -11.98
CA LYS A 42 -7.50 -20.57 -11.23
C LYS A 42 -7.49 -20.35 -9.70
N PHE A 43 -6.48 -19.68 -9.18
CA PHE A 43 -6.35 -19.30 -7.77
C PHE A 43 -6.60 -17.80 -7.55
N SER A 44 -6.90 -17.03 -8.59
CA SER A 44 -7.00 -15.57 -8.53
C SER A 44 -8.13 -15.05 -7.68
N ALA A 45 -9.20 -15.83 -7.54
CA ALA A 45 -10.28 -15.52 -6.59
C ALA A 45 -9.83 -15.58 -5.12
N GLU A 46 -8.71 -16.24 -4.83
CA GLU A 46 -8.16 -16.45 -3.49
C GLU A 46 -6.68 -16.02 -3.37
N LEU A 47 -6.15 -15.24 -4.33
CA LEU A 47 -4.76 -14.75 -4.36
C LEU A 47 -4.35 -14.04 -3.06
N PHE A 48 -5.32 -13.53 -2.30
CA PHE A 48 -5.10 -12.76 -1.07
C PHE A 48 -5.60 -13.46 0.20
N ARG A 49 -5.90 -14.77 0.15
CA ARG A 49 -6.27 -15.54 1.35
C ARG A 49 -5.06 -16.33 1.87
N VAL A 50 -4.76 -16.14 3.16
CA VAL A 50 -3.77 -16.93 3.89
C VAL A 50 -4.52 -17.94 4.73
N ASP A 51 -4.74 -19.14 4.18
CA ASP A 51 -5.18 -20.29 4.96
C ASP A 51 -4.26 -21.49 4.71
N SER A 52 -4.09 -22.32 5.74
CA SER A 52 -3.32 -23.57 5.69
C SER A 52 -4.17 -24.76 5.23
N THR A 53 -5.35 -24.48 4.65
CA THR A 53 -6.28 -25.48 4.16
C THR A 53 -6.11 -25.67 2.65
N PRO A 54 -6.49 -26.84 2.09
CA PRO A 54 -6.50 -27.01 0.64
C PRO A 54 -7.37 -25.93 -0.02
N ARG A 55 -6.76 -25.11 -0.89
CA ARG A 55 -7.43 -23.96 -1.53
C ARG A 55 -8.51 -24.43 -2.50
N PRO A 56 -9.79 -24.08 -2.29
CA PRO A 56 -10.86 -24.45 -3.20
C PRO A 56 -10.81 -23.57 -4.47
N VAL A 57 -10.54 -24.18 -5.61
CA VAL A 57 -10.75 -23.52 -6.91
C VAL A 57 -12.27 -23.43 -7.14
N PRO A 58 -12.83 -22.26 -7.53
CA PRO A 58 -14.24 -22.12 -7.88
C PRO A 58 -14.51 -22.79 -9.24
N VAL A 59 -14.44 -24.12 -9.24
CA VAL A 59 -14.70 -24.98 -10.38
C VAL A 59 -16.21 -25.12 -10.48
N LEU A 60 -16.81 -24.56 -11.52
CA LEU A 60 -18.19 -24.90 -11.90
C LEU A 60 -18.15 -26.38 -12.30
N CYS A 61 -18.34 -27.27 -11.33
CA CYS A 61 -18.29 -28.72 -11.51
C CYS A 61 -19.47 -29.37 -10.84
N ASN A 62 -20.17 -30.23 -11.57
CA ASN A 62 -21.01 -31.24 -10.95
C ASN A 62 -20.07 -32.34 -10.45
N SER A 63 -19.78 -32.38 -9.15
CA SER A 63 -18.88 -33.40 -8.60
C SER A 63 -19.53 -34.78 -8.76
N THR A 64 -19.01 -35.58 -9.70
CA THR A 64 -19.36 -37.00 -9.87
C THR A 64 -18.45 -37.90 -9.04
N VAL A 65 -17.56 -37.32 -8.24
CA VAL A 65 -16.60 -38.04 -7.41
C VAL A 65 -17.35 -38.82 -6.33
N SER A 66 -17.19 -40.14 -6.34
CA SER A 66 -17.72 -41.03 -5.30
C SER A 66 -17.37 -40.53 -3.90
N SER A 67 -18.31 -40.58 -2.96
CA SER A 67 -18.16 -40.15 -1.56
C SER A 67 -16.96 -40.80 -0.85
N ASN A 68 -16.41 -41.87 -1.41
CA ASN A 68 -15.35 -42.68 -0.80
C ASN A 68 -13.98 -42.54 -1.50
N SER A 69 -13.79 -41.60 -2.43
CA SER A 69 -12.47 -41.40 -3.07
C SER A 69 -11.56 -40.49 -2.25
N SER A 70 -10.23 -40.65 -2.37
CA SER A 70 -9.22 -39.80 -1.73
C SER A 70 -9.24 -38.34 -2.20
N GLN A 71 -9.91 -38.05 -3.31
CA GLN A 71 -10.07 -36.70 -3.89
C GLN A 71 -11.34 -35.99 -3.38
N SER A 72 -12.22 -36.68 -2.65
CA SER A 72 -13.48 -36.14 -2.10
C SER A 72 -13.26 -34.90 -1.23
N ASN A 73 -12.19 -34.84 -0.44
CA ASN A 73 -11.89 -33.71 0.45
C ASN A 73 -11.55 -32.40 -0.29
N GLN A 74 -11.18 -32.46 -1.58
CA GLN A 74 -10.94 -31.27 -2.41
C GLN A 74 -12.16 -30.91 -3.28
N ALA A 75 -13.05 -31.87 -3.55
CA ALA A 75 -14.23 -31.73 -4.42
C ALA A 75 -15.56 -31.50 -3.66
N THR A 76 -15.52 -31.30 -2.35
CA THR A 76 -16.70 -31.18 -1.45
C THR A 76 -17.53 -29.92 -1.63
N ASN A 77 -17.14 -29.01 -2.52
CA ASN A 77 -17.87 -27.78 -2.80
C ASN A 77 -18.28 -27.74 -4.27
N ASP A 78 -19.41 -28.37 -4.59
CA ASP A 78 -20.09 -28.19 -5.87
C ASP A 78 -20.44 -26.71 -6.05
N TYR A 79 -19.55 -25.98 -6.72
CA TYR A 79 -19.65 -24.54 -6.88
C TYR A 79 -20.82 -24.18 -7.78
N CYS A 80 -21.17 -25.06 -8.72
CA CYS A 80 -22.38 -24.89 -9.52
C CYS A 80 -23.62 -24.90 -8.63
N SER A 81 -23.72 -25.86 -7.71
CA SER A 81 -24.79 -25.91 -6.73
C SER A 81 -24.85 -24.65 -5.86
N LYS A 82 -23.70 -24.16 -5.40
CA LYS A 82 -23.63 -22.91 -4.62
C LYS A 82 -24.11 -21.69 -5.41
N VAL A 83 -23.69 -21.57 -6.67
CA VAL A 83 -24.14 -20.51 -7.57
C VAL A 83 -25.64 -20.61 -7.79
N TRP A 84 -26.17 -21.80 -8.09
CA TRP A 84 -27.62 -21.99 -8.22
C TRP A 84 -28.35 -21.58 -6.95
N ASP A 85 -28.02 -22.19 -5.82
CA ASP A 85 -28.74 -21.99 -4.56
C ASP A 85 -28.71 -20.51 -4.12
N THR A 86 -27.61 -19.80 -4.38
CA THR A 86 -27.42 -18.39 -3.99
C THR A 86 -27.97 -17.40 -5.01
N CYS A 87 -27.84 -17.68 -6.32
CA CYS A 87 -28.12 -16.73 -7.40
C CYS A 87 -29.40 -16.99 -8.19
N GLN A 88 -30.08 -18.14 -8.01
CA GLN A 88 -31.14 -18.57 -8.94
C GLN A 88 -32.26 -17.55 -9.18
N ASN A 89 -32.60 -16.76 -8.17
CA ASN A 89 -33.65 -15.73 -8.22
C ASN A 89 -33.10 -14.28 -8.24
N VAL A 90 -31.78 -14.12 -8.27
CA VAL A 90 -31.10 -12.82 -8.31
C VAL A 90 -31.03 -12.35 -9.76
N SER A 91 -31.39 -11.10 -10.01
CA SER A 91 -31.24 -10.49 -11.33
C SER A 91 -29.77 -10.18 -11.61
N VAL A 92 -29.24 -10.72 -12.70
CA VAL A 92 -27.88 -10.57 -13.20
C VAL A 92 -27.98 -10.15 -14.66
N LEU A 93 -27.74 -8.87 -14.94
CA LEU A 93 -27.73 -8.35 -16.31
C LEU A 93 -26.54 -8.94 -17.07
N ASN A 94 -26.72 -9.28 -18.36
CA ASN A 94 -25.68 -9.90 -19.18
C ASN A 94 -25.02 -11.11 -18.47
N SER A 95 -25.86 -11.94 -17.84
CA SER A 95 -25.40 -13.08 -17.05
C SER A 95 -24.40 -13.93 -17.84
N PRO A 96 -23.24 -14.28 -17.24
CA PRO A 96 -22.28 -15.18 -17.88
C PRO A 96 -22.84 -16.60 -18.06
N PHE A 97 -24.03 -16.88 -17.52
CA PHE A 97 -24.71 -18.16 -17.56
C PHE A 97 -25.85 -18.24 -18.58
N ALA A 98 -25.90 -17.31 -19.54
CA ALA A 98 -26.89 -17.36 -20.61
C ALA A 98 -26.70 -18.63 -21.49
N PRO A 99 -27.77 -19.38 -21.82
CA PRO A 99 -27.67 -20.63 -22.58
C PRO A 99 -26.98 -20.50 -23.95
N SER A 100 -27.04 -19.31 -24.57
CA SER A 100 -26.40 -19.00 -25.85
C SER A 100 -24.87 -19.12 -25.83
N LEU A 101 -24.24 -19.11 -24.65
CA LEU A 101 -22.79 -19.18 -24.48
C LEU A 101 -22.22 -20.61 -24.53
N GLN A 102 -23.07 -21.65 -24.56
CA GLN A 102 -22.64 -23.05 -24.58
C GLN A 102 -23.04 -23.83 -25.84
N GLY A 103 -23.53 -23.16 -26.89
CA GLY A 103 -23.89 -23.83 -28.14
C GLY A 103 -25.05 -24.83 -28.03
N GLN A 104 -25.77 -24.87 -26.90
CA GLN A 104 -27.02 -25.64 -26.77
C GLN A 104 -28.14 -24.93 -27.55
N ALA A 105 -28.21 -25.26 -28.84
CA ALA A 105 -29.29 -24.86 -29.74
C ALA A 105 -30.61 -25.46 -29.25
N GLY A 106 -31.40 -24.71 -28.47
CA GLY A 106 -32.71 -25.21 -28.04
C GLY A 106 -33.55 -24.34 -27.10
N VAL A 107 -32.99 -23.33 -26.44
CA VAL A 107 -33.77 -22.46 -25.53
C VAL A 107 -33.97 -21.09 -26.19
N PRO A 108 -35.21 -20.53 -26.24
CA PRO A 108 -35.42 -19.21 -26.80
C PRO A 108 -34.61 -18.17 -26.01
N VAL A 109 -33.64 -17.53 -26.66
CA VAL A 109 -32.87 -16.42 -26.10
C VAL A 109 -33.78 -15.21 -26.11
N ASN A 110 -34.63 -15.07 -25.09
CA ASN A 110 -35.32 -13.82 -24.86
C ASN A 110 -34.31 -12.84 -24.24
N SER A 111 -34.07 -11.70 -24.88
CA SER A 111 -33.03 -10.72 -24.51
C SER A 111 -33.21 -10.07 -23.14
N ASN A 112 -34.33 -10.36 -22.47
CA ASN A 112 -34.75 -9.69 -21.22
C ASN A 112 -34.66 -10.59 -19.98
N PHE A 113 -34.22 -11.84 -20.10
CA PHE A 113 -34.01 -12.69 -18.93
C PHE A 113 -32.78 -12.25 -18.15
N THR A 114 -32.88 -12.32 -16.82
CA THR A 114 -31.83 -11.88 -15.91
C THR A 114 -31.60 -12.85 -14.76
N LYS A 115 -32.49 -13.84 -14.54
CA LYS A 115 -32.39 -14.81 -13.44
C LYS A 115 -32.09 -16.21 -13.97
N LEU A 116 -31.38 -17.03 -13.19
CA LEU A 116 -31.07 -18.40 -13.62
C LEU A 116 -32.34 -19.25 -13.78
N THR A 117 -33.37 -19.04 -12.97
CA THR A 117 -34.67 -19.73 -13.10
C THR A 117 -35.44 -19.37 -14.38
N GLU A 118 -35.09 -18.27 -15.04
CA GLU A 118 -35.63 -17.89 -16.35
C GLU A 118 -34.86 -18.57 -17.49
N PHE A 119 -33.57 -18.85 -17.28
CA PHE A 119 -32.69 -19.48 -18.26
C PHE A 119 -32.71 -21.02 -18.22
N TRP A 120 -32.89 -21.59 -17.03
CA TRP A 120 -32.66 -23.02 -16.75
C TRP A 120 -33.86 -23.62 -16.00
N GLN A 121 -34.30 -24.80 -16.43
CA GLN A 121 -35.47 -25.48 -15.86
C GLN A 121 -35.20 -26.05 -14.47
N SER A 122 -33.94 -26.41 -14.18
CA SER A 122 -33.56 -26.96 -12.88
C SER A 122 -32.09 -26.71 -12.57
N LYS A 123 -31.74 -26.85 -11.28
CA LYS A 123 -30.36 -26.91 -10.78
C LYS A 123 -29.53 -27.94 -11.54
N THR A 124 -30.12 -29.11 -11.81
CA THR A 124 -29.48 -30.20 -12.54
C THR A 124 -29.12 -29.79 -13.97
N ASP A 125 -30.00 -29.05 -14.65
CA ASP A 125 -29.75 -28.63 -16.03
C ASP A 125 -28.67 -27.55 -16.09
N PHE A 126 -28.73 -26.58 -15.17
CA PHE A 126 -27.68 -25.58 -15.00
C PHE A 126 -26.31 -26.23 -14.73
N CYS A 127 -26.25 -27.20 -13.81
CA CYS A 127 -25.01 -27.89 -13.48
C CYS A 127 -24.55 -28.90 -14.52
N LYS A 128 -25.43 -29.42 -15.37
CA LYS A 128 -25.00 -30.17 -16.54
C LYS A 128 -24.36 -29.27 -17.60
N ALA A 129 -24.91 -28.08 -17.80
CA ALA A 129 -24.35 -27.12 -18.75
C ALA A 129 -22.97 -26.62 -18.26
N PHE A 130 -22.91 -25.99 -17.09
CA PHE A 130 -21.67 -25.36 -16.63
C PHE A 130 -20.73 -26.27 -15.84
N GLY A 131 -21.21 -27.43 -15.38
CA GLY A 131 -20.48 -28.32 -14.48
C GLY A 131 -19.66 -29.43 -15.15
N GLY A 132 -19.93 -29.79 -16.41
CA GLY A 132 -19.31 -30.94 -17.08
C GLY A 132 -19.42 -32.26 -16.28
N ALA A 133 -18.70 -33.30 -16.71
CA ALA A 133 -18.51 -34.53 -15.93
C ALA A 133 -17.08 -34.55 -15.39
N SER A 134 -16.88 -34.59 -14.08
CA SER A 134 -15.54 -34.77 -13.52
C SER A 134 -15.06 -36.19 -13.83
N SER A 135 -13.91 -36.31 -14.48
CA SER A 135 -13.20 -37.58 -14.68
C SER A 135 -11.91 -37.56 -13.87
N ASP A 136 -11.36 -38.75 -13.53
CA ASP A 136 -10.14 -38.86 -12.73
C ASP A 136 -9.00 -38.00 -13.33
N GLY A 137 -8.68 -36.89 -12.64
CA GLY A 137 -7.59 -35.99 -13.01
C GLY A 137 -7.99 -34.70 -13.76
N SER A 138 -9.26 -34.51 -14.14
CA SER A 138 -9.76 -33.30 -14.81
C SER A 138 -10.91 -32.63 -14.04
N VAL A 139 -10.79 -31.32 -13.77
CA VAL A 139 -11.84 -30.45 -13.20
C VAL A 139 -12.31 -29.44 -14.25
N CYS A 140 -13.61 -29.15 -14.36
CA CYS A 140 -14.16 -28.25 -15.38
C CYS A 140 -14.08 -26.76 -14.97
N PHE A 141 -13.38 -25.94 -15.75
CA PHE A 141 -13.25 -24.50 -15.56
C PHE A 141 -13.91 -23.76 -16.74
N ASP A 142 -14.91 -22.92 -16.47
CA ASP A 142 -15.67 -22.17 -17.51
C ASP A 142 -16.25 -23.07 -18.64
N GLY A 143 -16.64 -24.31 -18.29
CA GLY A 143 -17.14 -25.31 -19.24
C GLY A 143 -16.07 -26.19 -19.91
N GLU A 144 -14.78 -25.94 -19.67
CA GLU A 144 -13.66 -26.68 -20.27
C GLU A 144 -12.92 -27.55 -19.24
N PRO A 145 -12.49 -28.79 -19.58
CA PRO A 145 -11.73 -29.63 -18.66
C PRO A 145 -10.29 -29.10 -18.43
N VAL A 146 -9.89 -29.02 -17.17
CA VAL A 146 -8.56 -28.60 -16.70
C VAL A 146 -7.92 -29.73 -15.90
N THR A 147 -6.70 -30.12 -16.25
CA THR A 147 -5.92 -31.11 -15.50
C THR A 147 -5.14 -30.44 -14.36
N LEU A 148 -5.32 -30.94 -13.14
CA LEU A 148 -4.59 -30.44 -11.96
C LEU A 148 -3.22 -31.10 -11.80
N ASN A 149 -3.04 -32.30 -12.37
CA ASN A 149 -1.78 -33.04 -12.40
C ASN A 149 -1.13 -32.97 -13.78
N SER A 150 -0.54 -31.83 -14.13
CA SER A 150 0.36 -31.76 -15.28
C SER A 150 1.66 -32.47 -14.94
N THR A 151 1.91 -33.63 -15.55
CA THR A 151 3.21 -34.32 -15.57
C THR A 151 4.15 -33.79 -16.65
N GLY A 152 3.77 -32.74 -17.37
CA GLY A 152 4.67 -32.02 -18.27
C GLY A 152 5.90 -31.56 -17.49
N THR A 153 7.08 -31.65 -18.11
CA THR A 153 8.32 -31.09 -17.58
C THR A 153 8.01 -29.69 -17.07
N PRO A 154 8.23 -29.37 -15.78
CA PRO A 154 8.05 -28.02 -15.30
C PRO A 154 8.86 -27.12 -16.24
N SER A 155 8.22 -26.15 -16.89
CA SER A 155 8.98 -25.05 -17.46
C SER A 155 9.86 -24.53 -16.34
N SER A 156 11.16 -24.34 -16.59
CA SER A 156 12.03 -23.68 -15.62
C SER A 156 11.25 -22.51 -15.02
N PRO A 157 11.15 -22.39 -13.69
CA PRO A 157 10.50 -21.23 -13.12
C PRO A 157 11.12 -20.01 -13.79
N SER A 158 10.30 -19.17 -14.41
CA SER A 158 10.70 -17.84 -14.84
C SER A 158 11.01 -17.06 -13.56
N GLY A 159 12.18 -17.30 -12.99
CA GLY A 159 12.59 -16.79 -11.68
C GLY A 159 13.22 -15.41 -11.79
N LEU A 160 13.51 -14.83 -10.62
CA LEU A 160 14.29 -13.61 -10.51
C LEU A 160 15.78 -13.95 -10.65
N CYS A 161 16.47 -13.34 -11.61
CA CYS A 161 17.93 -13.32 -11.64
C CYS A 161 18.42 -12.08 -10.90
N LEU A 162 19.39 -12.26 -10.00
CA LEU A 162 20.02 -11.14 -9.30
C LEU A 162 21.39 -10.86 -9.93
N GLU A 163 21.54 -9.67 -10.53
CA GLU A 163 22.82 -9.18 -11.03
C GLU A 163 23.41 -8.19 -10.00
N LYS A 164 24.59 -8.53 -9.47
CA LYS A 164 25.30 -7.63 -8.56
C LYS A 164 26.03 -6.56 -9.35
N ILE A 165 25.54 -5.32 -9.26
CA ILE A 165 26.12 -4.17 -9.98
C ILE A 165 27.10 -3.34 -9.14
N GLY A 166 27.20 -3.55 -7.82
CA GLY A 166 28.08 -2.78 -6.94
C GLY A 166 28.20 -3.35 -5.53
N ASN A 167 29.05 -2.72 -4.70
CA ASN A 167 29.28 -3.08 -3.30
C ASN A 167 28.77 -2.03 -2.30
N GLY A 168 28.30 -0.88 -2.78
CA GLY A 168 27.85 0.22 -1.92
C GLY A 168 26.57 -0.13 -1.15
N SER A 169 26.38 0.56 -0.02
CA SER A 169 25.17 0.46 0.81
C SER A 169 24.37 1.75 0.68
N TYR A 170 23.23 1.65 -0.01
CA TYR A 170 22.34 2.79 -0.27
C TYR A 170 20.97 2.49 0.30
N LEU A 171 20.37 3.50 0.93
CA LEU A 171 19.03 3.43 1.49
C LEU A 171 17.96 3.78 0.46
N ASN A 172 18.26 4.74 -0.44
CA ASN A 172 17.33 5.18 -1.48
C ASN A 172 17.95 4.97 -2.87
N MET A 173 17.10 4.62 -3.83
CA MET A 173 17.39 4.64 -5.26
C MET A 173 16.21 5.32 -5.97
N VAL A 174 16.46 6.43 -6.67
CA VAL A 174 15.43 7.18 -7.41
C VAL A 174 15.90 7.37 -8.84
N ALA A 175 15.13 6.89 -9.82
CA ALA A 175 15.47 7.05 -11.23
C ALA A 175 15.58 8.53 -11.61
N HIS A 176 16.54 8.87 -12.48
CA HIS A 176 16.63 10.21 -13.04
C HIS A 176 15.40 10.45 -13.94
N PRO A 177 14.69 11.58 -13.81
CA PRO A 177 13.42 11.83 -14.51
C PRO A 177 13.56 12.09 -16.02
N ASP A 178 14.75 11.92 -16.60
CA ASP A 178 15.02 12.16 -18.03
C ASP A 178 14.90 10.89 -18.89
N GLY A 179 14.54 9.75 -18.28
CA GLY A 179 14.45 8.47 -18.96
C GLY A 179 15.80 7.87 -19.35
N SER A 180 16.91 8.41 -18.86
CA SER A 180 18.23 7.82 -19.03
C SER A 180 18.43 6.62 -18.08
N ASN A 181 19.51 5.86 -18.29
CA ASN A 181 19.92 4.81 -17.35
C ASN A 181 20.62 5.40 -16.11
N ARG A 182 20.25 6.60 -15.67
CA ARG A 182 20.83 7.23 -14.49
C ARG A 182 19.87 7.15 -13.32
N ALA A 183 20.42 7.00 -12.12
CA ALA A 183 19.65 7.00 -10.89
C ALA A 183 20.44 7.69 -9.78
N PHE A 184 19.72 8.32 -8.87
CA PHE A 184 20.27 8.90 -7.66
C PHE A 184 20.25 7.84 -6.56
N PHE A 185 21.40 7.65 -5.93
CA PHE A 185 21.56 6.78 -4.79
C PHE A 185 21.87 7.62 -3.58
N SER A 186 21.21 7.37 -2.45
CA SER A 186 21.57 8.03 -1.20
C SER A 186 21.79 7.05 -0.07
N ASN A 187 22.71 7.38 0.83
CA ASN A 187 22.98 6.60 2.04
C ASN A 187 22.39 7.29 3.27
N GLN A 188 22.32 6.55 4.37
CA GLN A 188 21.73 7.03 5.63
C GLN A 188 22.55 8.18 6.26
N GLN A 189 23.84 8.32 5.94
CA GLN A 189 24.72 9.40 6.43
C GLN A 189 24.46 10.77 5.79
N GLY A 190 23.66 10.84 4.72
CA GLY A 190 23.28 12.11 4.09
C GLY A 190 23.99 12.44 2.78
N LYS A 191 24.64 11.48 2.15
CA LYS A 191 25.24 11.67 0.82
C LYS A 191 24.34 11.16 -0.28
N ILE A 192 24.27 11.91 -1.37
CA ILE A 192 23.53 11.58 -2.59
C ILE A 192 24.53 11.54 -3.74
N TRP A 193 24.49 10.50 -4.57
CA TRP A 193 25.28 10.36 -5.79
C TRP A 193 24.38 10.18 -6.99
N LEU A 194 24.79 10.75 -8.13
CA LEU A 194 24.24 10.42 -9.43
C LEU A 194 25.07 9.28 -10.03
N ALA A 195 24.42 8.16 -10.33
CA ALA A 195 25.08 7.00 -10.93
C ALA A 195 24.49 6.66 -12.29
N THR A 196 25.28 5.97 -13.11
CA THR A 196 24.80 5.28 -14.31
C THR A 196 24.62 3.79 -14.02
N VAL A 197 23.41 3.30 -14.19
CA VAL A 197 23.03 1.89 -14.04
C VAL A 197 23.39 1.15 -15.33
N PRO A 198 24.14 0.03 -15.26
CA PRO A 198 24.48 -0.77 -16.44
C PRO A 198 23.22 -1.39 -17.05
N ARG A 199 23.29 -1.73 -18.35
CA ARG A 199 22.20 -2.51 -18.97
C ARG A 199 22.16 -3.91 -18.34
N GLU A 200 20.96 -4.43 -18.15
CA GLU A 200 20.75 -5.80 -17.68
C GLU A 200 21.55 -6.80 -18.52
N GLY A 201 22.28 -7.69 -17.84
CA GLY A 201 23.08 -8.75 -18.46
C GLY A 201 24.32 -8.27 -19.21
N SER A 202 24.68 -6.98 -19.11
CA SER A 202 25.89 -6.45 -19.74
C SER A 202 27.17 -6.84 -19.00
N GLY A 203 27.09 -7.31 -17.75
CA GLY A 203 28.25 -7.53 -16.89
C GLY A 203 28.96 -6.25 -16.46
N GLY A 204 28.34 -5.08 -16.72
CA GLY A 204 28.84 -3.78 -16.27
C GLY A 204 28.60 -3.55 -14.78
N THR A 205 29.38 -2.64 -14.20
CA THR A 205 29.21 -2.20 -12.82
C THR A 205 28.51 -0.85 -12.75
N LEU A 206 27.99 -0.50 -11.58
CA LEU A 206 27.42 0.81 -11.29
C LEU A 206 28.47 1.90 -11.53
N GLY A 207 28.18 2.81 -12.46
CA GLY A 207 29.02 3.96 -12.76
C GLY A 207 28.76 5.07 -11.75
N LEU A 208 29.33 4.94 -10.55
CA LEU A 208 29.20 5.89 -9.44
C LEU A 208 30.60 6.28 -8.96
N ASP A 209 30.84 7.59 -8.82
CA ASP A 209 32.06 8.13 -8.21
C ASP A 209 31.78 8.56 -6.76
N GLU A 210 32.17 7.73 -5.79
CA GLU A 210 31.91 7.99 -4.38
C GLU A 210 32.64 9.23 -3.86
N SER A 211 33.74 9.63 -4.50
CA SER A 211 34.56 10.78 -4.09
C SER A 211 33.92 12.12 -4.43
N SER A 212 32.92 12.12 -5.32
CA SER A 212 32.23 13.32 -5.78
C SER A 212 30.71 13.15 -5.61
N PRO A 213 30.18 13.27 -4.38
CA PRO A 213 28.73 13.24 -4.17
C PRO A 213 28.05 14.35 -4.97
N PHE A 214 26.86 14.05 -5.47
CA PHE A 214 25.96 15.05 -6.02
C PHE A 214 25.59 16.05 -4.92
N LEU A 215 25.13 15.58 -3.75
CA LEU A 215 24.84 16.44 -2.60
C LEU A 215 25.40 15.78 -1.34
N ASP A 216 26.01 16.57 -0.45
CA ASP A 216 26.54 16.12 0.83
C ASP A 216 25.86 16.88 1.98
N LEU A 217 25.01 16.19 2.73
CA LEU A 217 24.30 16.70 3.90
C LEU A 217 24.89 16.17 5.21
N THR A 218 26.10 15.60 5.20
CA THR A 218 26.68 14.93 6.39
C THR A 218 26.79 15.85 7.61
N ASP A 219 26.96 17.16 7.41
CA ASP A 219 27.04 18.14 8.51
C ASP A 219 25.67 18.49 9.11
N GLU A 220 24.57 18.27 8.37
CA GLU A 220 23.20 18.54 8.81
C GLU A 220 22.51 17.28 9.35
N VAL A 221 22.83 16.12 8.78
CA VAL A 221 22.19 14.84 9.08
C VAL A 221 22.74 14.25 10.37
N HIS A 222 21.82 13.95 11.29
CA HIS A 222 22.09 13.07 12.41
C HIS A 222 21.92 11.62 11.95
N PHE A 223 23.01 10.86 11.98
CA PHE A 223 23.05 9.47 11.54
C PHE A 223 23.30 8.53 12.72
N ASP A 224 22.41 7.55 12.91
CA ASP A 224 22.61 6.36 13.75
C ASP A 224 21.85 5.15 13.17
N SER A 225 21.50 4.15 13.98
CA SER A 225 20.68 3.00 13.54
C SER A 225 19.28 3.36 13.04
N GLU A 226 18.58 4.28 13.69
CA GLU A 226 17.19 4.67 13.40
C GLU A 226 17.12 6.01 12.64
N PHE A 227 18.16 6.83 12.73
CA PHE A 227 18.22 8.17 12.15
C PHE A 227 19.10 8.26 10.92
N GLY A 228 18.77 9.20 10.04
CA GLY A 228 19.63 9.57 8.93
C GLY A 228 18.87 10.28 7.82
N MET A 229 19.37 10.18 6.60
CA MET A 229 18.62 10.57 5.40
C MET A 229 17.66 9.46 5.00
N MET A 230 16.36 9.65 5.23
CA MET A 230 15.33 8.61 5.14
C MET A 230 14.64 8.56 3.78
N GLY A 231 14.61 9.68 3.05
CA GLY A 231 13.87 9.76 1.79
C GLY A 231 14.43 10.79 0.81
N MET A 232 14.16 10.55 -0.47
CA MET A 232 14.41 11.49 -1.56
C MET A 232 13.28 11.40 -2.57
N ALA A 233 12.83 12.54 -3.11
CA ALA A 233 11.84 12.58 -4.17
C ALA A 233 12.10 13.74 -5.13
N PHE A 234 11.94 13.50 -6.43
CA PHE A 234 11.92 14.57 -7.43
C PHE A 234 10.52 15.17 -7.53
N HIS A 235 10.45 16.49 -7.68
CA HIS A 235 9.22 17.14 -8.05
C HIS A 235 8.68 16.55 -9.37
N PRO A 236 7.36 16.36 -9.55
CA PRO A 236 6.80 15.84 -10.81
C PRO A 236 7.21 16.65 -12.05
N ASN A 237 7.39 17.97 -11.88
CA ASN A 237 7.88 18.90 -12.89
C ASN A 237 9.41 19.19 -12.80
N PHE A 238 10.21 18.25 -12.30
CA PHE A 238 11.66 18.45 -12.11
C PHE A 238 12.37 18.89 -13.40
N ALA A 239 11.98 18.35 -14.56
CA ALA A 239 12.58 18.73 -15.84
C ALA A 239 12.40 20.23 -16.16
N GLN A 240 11.39 20.89 -15.60
CA GLN A 240 11.12 22.31 -15.79
C GLN A 240 11.64 23.18 -14.65
N ASN A 241 11.57 22.69 -13.40
CA ASN A 241 11.85 23.51 -12.21
C ASN A 241 13.12 23.12 -11.42
N GLY A 242 13.72 21.97 -11.72
CA GLY A 242 14.91 21.46 -11.04
C GLY A 242 14.72 21.16 -9.55
N ARG A 243 13.49 21.07 -9.04
CA ARG A 243 13.18 20.92 -7.60
C ARG A 243 13.22 19.47 -7.16
N PHE A 244 13.97 19.17 -6.11
CA PHE A 244 13.98 17.87 -5.46
C PHE A 244 13.98 18.04 -3.95
N PHE A 245 13.58 16.98 -3.25
CA PHE A 245 13.35 17.01 -1.82
C PHE A 245 14.13 15.89 -1.15
N ALA A 246 14.65 16.16 0.03
CA ALA A 246 15.24 15.16 0.91
C ALA A 246 14.50 15.18 2.25
N SER A 247 14.26 14.00 2.81
CA SER A 247 13.84 13.85 4.19
C SER A 247 14.96 13.25 5.01
N PHE A 248 15.24 13.85 6.16
CA PHE A 248 16.31 13.44 7.03
C PHE A 248 16.08 13.85 8.48
N ASN A 249 16.86 13.26 9.38
CA ASN A 249 16.90 13.63 10.77
C ASN A 249 18.10 14.52 11.07
N CYS A 250 17.93 15.47 11.99
CA CYS A 250 19.01 16.32 12.45
C CYS A 250 18.99 16.46 13.99
N ASP A 251 20.10 16.92 14.57
CA ASP A 251 20.25 17.13 16.00
C ASP A 251 20.35 18.62 16.33
N LYS A 252 19.35 19.16 17.04
CA LYS A 252 19.30 20.57 17.45
C LYS A 252 20.46 21.01 18.33
N VAL A 253 21.13 20.07 19.00
CA VAL A 253 22.31 20.36 19.84
C VAL A 253 23.56 20.54 18.97
N LYS A 254 23.67 19.81 17.86
CA LYS A 254 24.83 19.89 16.95
C LYS A 254 24.66 20.96 15.89
N TRP A 255 23.46 21.11 15.35
CA TRP A 255 23.16 22.03 14.27
C TRP A 255 22.05 23.00 14.69
N PRO A 256 22.38 24.29 14.96
CA PRO A 256 21.40 25.28 15.42
C PRO A 256 20.25 25.55 14.45
N GLY A 257 20.40 25.22 13.16
CA GLY A 257 19.32 25.31 12.16
C GLY A 257 18.29 24.18 12.26
N CYS A 258 18.55 23.16 13.07
CA CYS A 258 17.67 22.01 13.30
C CYS A 258 16.60 22.32 14.37
N VAL A 259 15.75 23.32 14.12
CA VAL A 259 14.75 23.74 15.11
C VAL A 259 13.35 23.61 14.54
N GLY A 260 12.56 22.74 15.16
CA GLY A 260 11.13 22.57 14.87
C GLY A 260 10.29 22.60 16.14
N ARG A 261 8.97 22.66 15.93
CA ARG A 261 8.00 22.46 17.00
C ARG A 261 8.12 21.03 17.54
N CYS A 262 7.98 20.85 18.85
CA CYS A 262 7.98 19.51 19.46
C CYS A 262 6.62 18.82 19.22
N SER A 263 6.64 17.59 18.71
CA SER A 263 5.42 16.77 18.50
C SER A 263 4.78 16.30 19.81
N CYS A 264 5.55 16.15 20.87
CA CYS A 264 5.04 15.96 22.23
C CYS A 264 4.72 17.31 22.87
N ASN A 265 3.43 17.65 22.96
CA ASN A 265 2.96 18.87 23.59
C ASN A 265 1.55 18.71 24.16
N SER A 266 1.06 19.75 24.84
CA SER A 266 -0.25 19.73 25.50
C SER A 266 -1.42 19.44 24.57
N ASP A 267 -1.34 19.83 23.28
CA ASP A 267 -2.43 19.62 22.32
C ASP A 267 -2.67 18.13 22.05
N VAL A 268 -1.64 17.31 22.26
CA VAL A 268 -1.66 15.86 22.09
C VAL A 268 -1.62 15.10 23.42
N ASN A 269 -1.83 15.80 24.55
CA ASN A 269 -1.74 15.25 25.91
C ASN A 269 -0.36 14.65 26.24
N CYS A 270 0.70 15.28 25.74
CA CYS A 270 2.06 14.86 25.99
C CYS A 270 2.85 16.00 26.63
N ASP A 271 3.64 15.69 27.66
CA ASP A 271 4.46 16.67 28.36
C ASP A 271 5.92 16.24 28.23
N PRO A 272 6.74 16.93 27.41
CA PRO A 272 8.10 16.49 27.15
C PRO A 272 8.97 16.53 28.40
N SER A 273 8.61 17.34 29.42
CA SER A 273 9.34 17.35 30.70
C SER A 273 9.12 16.09 31.55
N LYS A 274 8.07 15.32 31.24
CA LYS A 274 7.74 14.06 31.91
C LYS A 274 8.23 12.83 31.15
N ILE A 275 8.73 13.02 29.93
CA ILE A 275 9.43 11.98 29.19
C ILE A 275 10.89 12.05 29.64
N GLY A 276 11.40 10.97 30.24
CA GLY A 276 12.82 10.86 30.57
C GLY A 276 13.69 10.85 29.30
N SER A 277 15.01 10.83 29.46
CA SER A 277 15.88 10.63 28.30
C SER A 277 15.67 9.25 27.67
N ASP A 278 15.64 9.19 26.35
CA ASP A 278 15.57 7.95 25.58
C ASP A 278 16.89 7.77 24.82
N ASN A 279 17.59 6.65 25.04
CA ASN A 279 18.96 6.41 24.54
C ASN A 279 19.93 7.60 24.74
N GLY A 280 19.77 8.31 25.86
CA GLY A 280 20.58 9.50 26.20
C GLY A 280 20.16 10.81 25.54
N ALA A 281 19.18 10.79 24.63
CA ALA A 281 18.63 11.98 24.00
C ALA A 281 17.49 12.58 24.83
N GLN A 282 17.40 13.91 24.84
CA GLN A 282 16.25 14.60 25.43
C GLN A 282 15.05 14.58 24.46
N PRO A 283 13.80 14.57 24.97
CA PRO A 283 12.62 14.65 24.12
C PRO A 283 12.69 15.85 23.16
N CYS A 284 12.38 15.61 21.89
CA CYS A 284 12.45 16.60 20.81
C CYS A 284 13.83 17.23 20.64
N GLN A 285 14.91 16.52 20.97
CA GLN A 285 16.27 16.87 20.56
C GLN A 285 16.44 16.67 19.06
N TYR A 286 16.17 15.46 18.58
CA TYR A 286 16.21 15.15 17.16
C TYR A 286 14.95 15.63 16.47
N GLN A 287 15.11 16.10 15.23
CA GLN A 287 14.01 16.56 14.38
C GLN A 287 13.91 15.67 13.16
N SER A 288 12.70 15.46 12.65
CA SER A 288 12.47 15.01 11.28
C SER A 288 12.28 16.23 10.39
N VAL A 289 12.96 16.25 9.26
CA VAL A 289 12.96 17.36 8.32
C VAL A 289 12.56 16.88 6.92
N ILE A 290 11.87 17.74 6.18
CA ILE A 290 11.82 17.72 4.72
C ILE A 290 12.37 19.06 4.24
N ALA A 291 13.39 19.00 3.38
CA ALA A 291 13.99 20.18 2.76
C ALA A 291 13.89 20.11 1.24
N GLU A 292 13.66 21.26 0.61
CA GLU A 292 13.66 21.47 -0.82
C GLU A 292 15.03 21.97 -1.28
N PHE A 293 15.52 21.39 -2.37
CA PHE A 293 16.76 21.73 -3.06
C PHE A 293 16.48 22.01 -4.53
N THR A 294 17.35 22.77 -5.17
CA THR A 294 17.30 23.01 -6.61
C THR A 294 18.57 22.52 -7.28
N ALA A 295 18.42 21.84 -8.42
CA ALA A 295 19.50 21.41 -9.30
C ALA A 295 19.64 22.38 -10.49
N ASN A 296 19.56 23.69 -10.25
CA ASN A 296 19.75 24.70 -11.29
C ASN A 296 21.25 24.94 -11.54
N GLY A 297 21.67 24.77 -12.80
CA GLY A 297 23.06 24.96 -13.23
C GLY A 297 23.43 24.18 -14.50
N THR A 298 24.64 24.38 -15.01
CA THR A 298 25.25 23.48 -16.01
C THR A 298 26.02 22.37 -15.30
N ALA A 299 26.33 21.26 -15.98
CA ALA A 299 27.14 20.17 -15.40
C ALA A 299 28.50 20.63 -14.82
N SER A 300 29.00 21.80 -15.24
CA SER A 300 30.22 22.45 -14.76
C SER A 300 30.04 23.41 -13.58
N GLN A 301 28.82 23.85 -13.26
CA GLN A 301 28.48 24.77 -12.18
C GLN A 301 27.07 24.47 -11.65
N LEU A 302 26.92 23.37 -10.92
CA LEU A 302 25.70 23.05 -10.18
C LEU A 302 25.70 23.86 -8.87
N SER A 303 24.69 24.70 -8.67
CA SER A 303 24.45 25.34 -7.37
C SER A 303 23.46 24.49 -6.59
N LEU A 304 23.97 23.62 -5.73
CA LEU A 304 23.15 22.79 -4.86
C LEU A 304 23.06 23.46 -3.50
N SER A 305 22.03 24.27 -3.33
CA SER A 305 21.70 24.90 -2.06
C SER A 305 20.34 24.42 -1.61
N GLU A 306 20.19 24.22 -0.31
CA GLU A 306 18.86 24.18 0.28
C GLU A 306 18.15 25.49 -0.03
N VAL A 307 16.96 25.38 -0.60
CA VAL A 307 16.11 26.52 -0.95
C VAL A 307 15.13 26.81 0.17
N ARG A 308 14.62 25.77 0.85
CA ARG A 308 13.53 25.90 1.81
C ARG A 308 13.36 24.67 2.70
N ARG A 309 13.11 24.90 4.00
CA ARG A 309 12.54 23.88 4.91
C ARG A 309 11.05 23.75 4.64
N ILE A 310 10.63 22.61 4.11
CA ILE A 310 9.21 22.31 3.88
C ILE A 310 8.56 21.89 5.18
N PHE A 311 9.20 21.03 5.96
CA PHE A 311 8.61 20.51 7.21
C PHE A 311 9.71 20.29 8.24
N THR A 312 9.48 20.66 9.50
CA THR A 312 10.39 20.30 10.62
C THR A 312 9.59 19.98 11.88
N MET A 313 9.81 18.79 12.45
CA MET A 313 9.11 18.33 13.65
C MET A 313 10.07 17.64 14.63
N GLY A 314 10.02 18.06 15.89
CA GLY A 314 10.80 17.45 16.97
C GLY A 314 10.20 16.12 17.42
N LEU A 315 11.04 15.11 17.57
CA LEU A 315 10.67 13.72 17.82
C LEU A 315 10.78 13.39 19.32
N PRO A 316 9.77 12.76 19.94
CA PRO A 316 9.74 12.59 21.39
C PRO A 316 10.62 11.43 21.87
N PHE A 317 10.85 10.42 21.03
CA PHE A 317 11.74 9.28 21.28
C PHE A 317 12.68 9.07 20.08
N THR A 318 13.57 8.09 20.21
CA THR A 318 14.68 7.82 19.29
C THR A 318 14.44 6.71 18.27
N SER A 319 13.21 6.18 18.17
CA SER A 319 12.86 5.13 17.21
C SER A 319 11.51 5.36 16.52
N HIS A 320 11.25 4.57 15.47
CA HIS A 320 9.96 4.48 14.75
C HIS A 320 9.47 5.80 14.14
N HIS A 321 10.30 6.42 13.30
CA HIS A 321 9.91 7.66 12.61
C HIS A 321 9.56 7.47 11.15
N GLY A 322 9.94 6.35 10.52
CA GLY A 322 9.84 6.19 9.07
C GLY A 322 10.66 7.27 8.36
N GLY A 323 10.00 8.13 7.58
CA GLY A 323 10.66 9.28 6.96
C GLY A 323 10.74 9.22 5.43
N GLN A 324 10.10 8.23 4.81
CA GLN A 324 9.99 8.23 3.35
C GLN A 324 9.12 9.40 2.88
N ILE A 325 9.55 10.01 1.77
CA ILE A 325 8.77 10.97 1.00
C ILE A 325 8.60 10.47 -0.44
N LEU A 326 7.45 10.77 -1.05
CA LEU A 326 7.19 10.52 -2.47
C LEU A 326 6.07 11.42 -2.98
N PHE A 327 5.99 11.61 -4.30
CA PHE A 327 4.90 12.37 -4.91
C PHE A 327 3.76 11.46 -5.38
N GLY A 328 2.53 11.91 -5.14
CA GLY A 328 1.36 11.26 -5.73
C GLY A 328 1.36 11.41 -7.25
N PRO A 329 1.35 10.32 -8.03
CA PRO A 329 1.49 10.41 -9.49
C PRO A 329 0.27 11.05 -10.17
N THR A 330 -0.90 11.05 -9.52
CA THR A 330 -2.13 11.62 -10.08
C THR A 330 -2.37 13.06 -9.62
N ASP A 331 -2.07 13.38 -8.37
CA ASP A 331 -2.40 14.67 -7.77
C ASP A 331 -1.21 15.61 -7.57
N GLY A 332 0.02 15.10 -7.71
CA GLY A 332 1.24 15.90 -7.65
C GLY A 332 1.61 16.41 -6.25
N TYR A 333 0.93 15.96 -5.20
CA TYR A 333 1.23 16.37 -3.82
C TYR A 333 2.35 15.53 -3.22
N LEU A 334 3.05 16.10 -2.23
CA LEU A 334 4.09 15.40 -1.49
C LEU A 334 3.45 14.59 -0.36
N TYR A 335 3.70 13.28 -0.36
CA TYR A 335 3.33 12.38 0.72
C TYR A 335 4.52 12.14 1.65
N PHE A 336 4.26 12.11 2.95
CA PHE A 336 5.28 11.93 3.98
C PHE A 336 4.84 10.90 5.03
N MET A 337 5.68 9.89 5.23
CA MET A 337 5.41 8.74 6.08
C MET A 337 6.07 8.97 7.42
N MET A 338 5.26 8.98 8.49
CA MET A 338 5.72 9.27 9.84
C MET A 338 5.24 8.19 10.80
N GLY A 339 6.17 7.52 11.45
CA GLY A 339 5.86 6.54 12.49
C GLY A 339 5.35 7.17 13.79
N ASP A 340 4.95 6.31 14.72
CA ASP A 340 4.30 6.66 15.99
C ASP A 340 5.20 7.45 16.95
N GLY A 341 6.48 7.58 16.59
CA GLY A 341 7.45 8.36 17.33
C GLY A 341 8.20 7.57 18.37
N GLY A 342 7.95 6.27 18.51
CA GLY A 342 8.72 5.34 19.32
C GLY A 342 8.08 4.93 20.65
N GLY A 343 8.82 4.09 21.37
CA GLY A 343 8.39 3.52 22.64
C GLY A 343 7.47 2.31 22.48
N ILE A 344 7.46 1.44 23.49
CA ILE A 344 6.67 0.20 23.46
C ILE A 344 5.18 0.54 23.37
N GLY A 345 4.58 0.11 22.27
CA GLY A 345 3.15 0.15 22.09
C GLY A 345 2.56 1.56 21.99
N ASP A 346 3.25 2.57 21.45
CA ASP A 346 2.77 3.97 21.34
C ASP A 346 2.22 4.53 22.68
N PRO A 347 3.08 4.78 23.67
CA PRO A 347 2.66 5.06 25.05
C PRO A 347 1.70 6.25 25.19
N TYR A 348 1.80 7.24 24.29
CA TYR A 348 0.98 8.45 24.27
C TYR A 348 -0.20 8.40 23.28
N ASN A 349 -0.44 7.25 22.65
CA ASN A 349 -1.54 7.03 21.71
C ASN A 349 -1.51 8.02 20.54
N PHE A 350 -0.33 8.39 20.07
CA PHE A 350 -0.15 9.35 19.00
C PHE A 350 -0.78 8.89 17.69
N SER A 351 -0.70 7.59 17.39
CA SER A 351 -1.16 6.99 16.13
C SER A 351 -2.67 7.16 15.95
N GLN A 352 -3.43 7.03 17.05
CA GLN A 352 -4.88 7.27 17.08
C GLN A 352 -5.26 8.71 17.44
N ASN A 353 -4.31 9.53 17.93
CA ASN A 353 -4.57 10.92 18.25
C ASN A 353 -4.62 11.75 16.96
N LYS A 354 -5.83 12.20 16.61
CA LYS A 354 -6.11 13.05 15.45
C LYS A 354 -5.40 14.41 15.46
N LYS A 355 -4.94 14.86 16.63
CA LYS A 355 -4.18 16.11 16.81
C LYS A 355 -2.66 15.93 16.67
N SER A 356 -2.18 14.69 16.61
CA SER A 356 -0.76 14.35 16.42
C SER A 356 -0.44 14.10 14.95
N LEU A 357 0.78 14.44 14.53
CA LEU A 357 1.33 14.06 13.23
C LEU A 357 2.18 12.78 13.26
N LEU A 358 2.35 12.16 14.43
CA LEU A 358 3.02 10.87 14.59
C LEU A 358 2.05 9.69 14.32
N GLY A 359 2.53 8.63 13.68
CA GLY A 359 1.76 7.46 13.26
C GLY A 359 0.76 7.80 12.15
N LYS A 360 1.24 8.55 11.16
CA LYS A 360 0.46 9.17 10.07
C LYS A 360 1.15 9.04 8.72
N ILE A 361 0.35 9.05 7.67
CA ILE A 361 0.78 9.52 6.36
C ILE A 361 0.20 10.91 6.16
N MET A 362 1.06 11.88 5.88
CA MET A 362 0.72 13.27 5.59
C MET A 362 0.72 13.51 4.08
N ARG A 363 -0.08 14.49 3.63
CA ARG A 363 -0.15 14.92 2.22
C ARG A 363 -0.13 16.44 2.16
N LEU A 364 0.91 16.99 1.53
CA LEU A 364 1.30 18.41 1.58
C LEU A 364 1.32 19.01 0.16
N ASP A 365 0.92 20.28 0.05
CA ASP A 365 1.09 21.07 -1.17
C ASP A 365 2.35 21.93 -1.06
N VAL A 366 3.36 21.58 -1.86
CA VAL A 366 4.66 22.26 -1.90
C VAL A 366 4.77 23.27 -3.04
N ASP A 367 3.73 23.44 -3.85
CA ASP A 367 3.70 24.38 -4.97
C ASP A 367 3.07 25.71 -4.58
N ASN A 368 2.06 25.68 -3.71
CA ASN A 368 1.33 26.86 -3.27
C ASN A 368 1.75 27.22 -1.85
N ILE A 369 2.84 27.99 -1.73
CA ILE A 369 3.47 28.27 -0.44
C ILE A 369 2.83 29.53 0.14
N PRO A 370 2.18 29.43 1.32
CA PRO A 370 1.47 30.55 1.91
C PRO A 370 2.44 31.59 2.48
N SER A 371 1.92 32.78 2.79
CA SER A 371 2.69 33.81 3.51
C SER A 371 3.00 33.37 4.93
N GLU A 372 4.04 33.94 5.54
CA GLU A 372 4.43 33.64 6.93
C GLU A 372 3.26 33.84 7.92
N ALA A 373 2.48 34.91 7.75
CA ALA A 373 1.30 35.16 8.56
C ALA A 373 0.22 34.07 8.39
N GLU A 374 0.06 33.50 7.19
CA GLU A 374 -0.87 32.38 6.96
C GLU A 374 -0.35 31.07 7.55
N ILE A 375 0.97 30.81 7.46
CA ILE A 375 1.64 29.68 8.12
C ILE A 375 1.36 29.72 9.63
N ASP A 376 1.59 30.88 10.25
CA ASP A 376 1.36 31.08 11.69
C ASP A 376 -0.11 30.94 12.06
N ASN A 377 -1.01 31.56 11.30
CA ASN A 377 -2.46 31.50 11.54
C ASN A 377 -3.02 30.08 11.43
N LEU A 378 -2.46 29.26 10.53
CA LEU A 378 -2.83 27.86 10.34
C LEU A 378 -2.06 26.90 11.26
N GLY A 379 -1.01 27.38 11.94
CA GLY A 379 -0.17 26.59 12.83
C GLY A 379 0.60 25.48 12.10
N LEU A 380 1.01 25.72 10.86
CA LEU A 380 1.72 24.73 10.03
C LEU A 380 3.13 24.45 10.56
N TRP A 381 3.68 23.30 10.18
CA TRP A 381 4.98 22.81 10.64
C TRP A 381 6.14 23.22 9.71
N GLY A 382 5.86 24.06 8.71
CA GLY A 382 6.85 24.58 7.77
C GLY A 382 6.20 25.20 6.55
N ASN A 383 6.98 25.33 5.48
CA ASN A 383 6.57 26.01 4.26
C ASN A 383 5.86 25.05 3.29
N TYR A 384 4.56 24.85 3.50
CA TYR A 384 3.64 24.15 2.60
C TYR A 384 2.24 24.74 2.77
N SER A 385 1.32 24.42 1.87
CA SER A 385 -0.11 24.56 2.12
C SER A 385 -0.81 23.21 2.23
N ILE A 386 -2.08 23.26 2.62
CA ILE A 386 -2.90 22.08 2.84
C ILE A 386 -3.76 21.84 1.61
N PRO A 387 -3.65 20.69 0.93
CA PRO A 387 -4.58 20.31 -0.13
C PRO A 387 -6.02 20.41 0.36
N LYS A 388 -6.86 21.16 -0.38
CA LYS A 388 -8.24 21.49 0.03
C LYS A 388 -9.12 20.25 0.22
N ASP A 389 -8.76 19.16 -0.44
CA ASP A 389 -9.50 17.91 -0.34
C ASP A 389 -8.94 16.96 0.74
N ASN A 390 -7.94 17.34 1.55
CA ASN A 390 -7.50 16.51 2.66
C ASN A 390 -8.67 16.11 3.60
N PRO A 391 -8.57 14.96 4.30
CA PRO A 391 -9.59 14.48 5.26
C PRO A 391 -10.15 15.53 6.24
N SER A 392 -9.30 16.46 6.67
CA SER A 392 -9.66 17.60 7.54
C SER A 392 -10.72 18.54 6.97
N ALA A 393 -10.97 18.49 5.66
CA ALA A 393 -12.08 19.18 5.03
C ALA A 393 -13.44 18.74 5.62
N LYS A 394 -13.55 17.44 5.98
CA LYS A 394 -14.77 16.83 6.54
C LYS A 394 -14.68 16.57 8.04
N ASP A 395 -13.52 16.18 8.56
CA ASP A 395 -13.29 15.92 9.98
C ASP A 395 -12.37 16.99 10.56
N LYS A 396 -12.96 18.01 11.19
CA LYS A 396 -12.24 19.17 11.75
C LYS A 396 -11.40 18.82 12.99
N GLU A 397 -11.51 17.60 13.52
CA GLU A 397 -10.64 17.15 14.61
C GLU A 397 -9.28 16.64 14.12
N LEU A 398 -9.17 16.26 12.83
CA LEU A 398 -7.90 15.85 12.23
C LEU A 398 -7.03 17.06 11.96
N GLN A 399 -5.73 16.94 12.29
CA GLN A 399 -4.74 17.87 11.78
C GLN A 399 -4.82 17.95 10.25
N PRO A 400 -4.65 19.16 9.68
CA PRO A 400 -4.94 19.40 8.29
C PRO A 400 -4.05 18.62 7.31
N GLU A 401 -2.85 18.22 7.73
CA GLU A 401 -1.88 17.45 6.96
C GLU A 401 -2.27 15.97 6.79
N ILE A 402 -3.08 15.42 7.70
CA ILE A 402 -3.30 13.97 7.81
C ILE A 402 -4.06 13.45 6.58
N TRP A 403 -3.43 12.53 5.84
CA TRP A 403 -4.07 11.72 4.81
C TRP A 403 -4.60 10.40 5.35
N ALA A 404 -3.80 9.73 6.18
CA ALA A 404 -4.08 8.44 6.80
C ALA A 404 -3.45 8.36 8.20
N PHE A 405 -3.98 7.54 9.09
CA PHE A 405 -3.53 7.46 10.48
C PHE A 405 -3.65 6.06 11.08
N GLY A 406 -3.08 5.86 12.26
CA GLY A 406 -3.10 4.57 12.95
C GLY A 406 -2.06 3.60 12.42
N LEU A 407 -0.90 4.12 12.00
CA LEU A 407 0.27 3.36 11.54
C LEU A 407 1.33 3.36 12.64
N ARG A 408 2.19 2.34 12.69
CA ARG A 408 3.26 2.22 13.70
C ARG A 408 4.58 2.78 13.19
N ASN A 409 5.14 2.20 12.15
CA ASN A 409 6.40 2.59 11.53
C ASN A 409 6.35 2.32 10.01
N PRO A 410 5.62 3.17 9.25
CA PRO A 410 5.44 3.02 7.80
C PRO A 410 6.78 3.27 7.09
N TRP A 411 7.49 2.19 6.77
CA TRP A 411 8.88 2.22 6.33
C TRP A 411 9.02 2.52 4.84
N ARG A 412 8.34 1.72 4.00
CA ARG A 412 8.40 1.85 2.54
C ARG A 412 7.03 1.66 1.93
N CYS A 413 6.61 2.69 1.20
CA CYS A 413 5.39 2.75 0.46
C CYS A 413 5.67 3.14 -1.00
N SER A 414 4.72 2.83 -1.88
CA SER A 414 4.77 3.14 -3.30
C SER A 414 3.36 3.23 -3.88
N PHE A 415 3.18 4.10 -4.87
CA PHE A 415 2.02 4.00 -5.76
C PHE A 415 2.28 2.93 -6.83
N ASP A 416 1.28 2.13 -7.13
CA ASP A 416 1.32 1.19 -8.25
C ASP A 416 1.40 1.96 -9.58
N SER A 417 2.42 1.66 -10.38
CA SER A 417 2.69 2.36 -11.64
C SER A 417 1.62 2.14 -12.72
N GLU A 418 0.94 0.99 -12.71
CA GLU A 418 -0.16 0.70 -13.65
C GLU A 418 -1.51 1.20 -13.11
N ARG A 419 -1.60 1.36 -11.79
CA ARG A 419 -2.82 1.74 -11.06
C ARG A 419 -2.48 2.85 -10.06
N PRO A 420 -2.29 4.09 -10.52
CA PRO A 420 -1.76 5.18 -9.69
C PRO A 420 -2.66 5.59 -8.50
N SER A 421 -3.86 5.02 -8.36
CA SER A 421 -4.73 5.14 -7.18
C SER A 421 -4.43 4.12 -6.08
N TYR A 422 -3.68 3.06 -6.36
CA TYR A 422 -3.28 2.04 -5.39
C TYR A 422 -2.00 2.51 -4.72
N PHE A 423 -2.16 3.03 -3.51
CA PHE A 423 -1.06 3.42 -2.65
C PHE A 423 -0.80 2.28 -1.67
N MET A 424 0.33 1.59 -1.78
CA MET A 424 0.70 0.49 -0.89
C MET A 424 1.76 0.95 0.10
N CYS A 425 1.68 0.52 1.35
CA CYS A 425 2.71 0.80 2.35
C CYS A 425 3.02 -0.41 3.23
N ALA A 426 4.30 -0.71 3.42
CA ALA A 426 4.77 -1.62 4.45
C ALA A 426 4.87 -0.88 5.80
N ASP A 427 4.22 -1.43 6.83
CA ASP A 427 4.21 -0.91 8.20
C ASP A 427 4.79 -1.94 9.16
N VAL A 428 5.81 -1.53 9.93
CA VAL A 428 6.57 -2.43 10.81
C VAL A 428 5.87 -2.59 12.15
N GLY A 429 5.60 -3.85 12.52
CA GLY A 429 4.87 -4.26 13.73
C GLY A 429 5.68 -4.16 15.01
N GLN A 430 5.00 -4.40 16.14
CA GLN A 430 5.62 -4.33 17.45
C GLN A 430 6.28 -5.64 17.86
N ASP A 431 5.56 -6.75 17.73
CA ASP A 431 5.92 -8.05 18.28
C ASP A 431 5.60 -9.21 17.31
N HIS A 432 4.45 -9.17 16.60
CA HIS A 432 3.87 -10.35 15.94
C HIS A 432 3.66 -10.23 14.43
N TYR A 433 3.33 -9.04 13.92
CA TYR A 433 2.93 -8.89 12.52
C TYR A 433 3.49 -7.63 11.88
N GLU A 434 4.18 -7.82 10.76
CA GLU A 434 4.44 -6.78 9.78
C GLU A 434 3.23 -6.70 8.83
N GLU A 435 2.87 -5.48 8.42
CA GLU A 435 1.71 -5.23 7.57
C GLU A 435 2.13 -4.67 6.21
N VAL A 436 1.38 -5.01 5.16
CA VAL A 436 1.40 -4.27 3.90
C VAL A 436 -0.02 -3.79 3.60
N ASP A 437 -0.24 -2.49 3.72
CA ASP A 437 -1.54 -1.87 3.63
C ASP A 437 -1.80 -1.19 2.29
N ILE A 438 -3.06 -1.22 1.84
CA ILE A 438 -3.54 -0.31 0.80
C ILE A 438 -4.01 0.99 1.48
N ILE A 439 -3.20 2.02 1.34
CA ILE A 439 -3.42 3.33 1.92
C ILE A 439 -4.55 4.07 1.20
N THR A 440 -5.61 4.34 1.95
CA THR A 440 -6.78 5.10 1.52
C THR A 440 -6.94 6.40 2.30
N LYS A 441 -7.63 7.37 1.67
CA LYS A 441 -7.98 8.67 2.25
C LYS A 441 -8.78 8.50 3.54
N ALA A 442 -8.31 9.14 4.61
CA ALA A 442 -8.86 9.05 5.96
C ALA A 442 -8.87 7.62 6.55
N GLY A 443 -8.08 6.70 5.99
CA GLY A 443 -7.94 5.34 6.50
C GLY A 443 -7.32 5.32 7.91
N ASN A 444 -7.85 4.45 8.77
CA ASN A 444 -7.32 4.15 10.09
C ASN A 444 -6.81 2.71 10.12
N TYR A 445 -5.49 2.53 10.24
CA TYR A 445 -4.83 1.22 10.19
C TYR A 445 -4.75 0.53 11.57
N GLY A 446 -5.35 1.14 12.60
CA GLY A 446 -5.69 0.46 13.84
C GLY A 446 -4.60 0.48 14.91
N TRP A 447 -3.32 0.70 14.58
CA TRP A 447 -2.27 0.88 15.59
C TRP A 447 -2.59 2.08 16.47
N ARG A 448 -2.55 2.00 17.80
CA ARG A 448 -2.00 0.95 18.68
C ARG A 448 -2.99 -0.07 19.23
N VAL A 449 -4.24 -0.06 18.77
CA VAL A 449 -5.28 -0.97 19.27
C VAL A 449 -5.21 -2.33 18.58
N TYR A 450 -4.68 -2.34 17.35
CA TYR A 450 -4.47 -3.54 16.55
C TYR A 450 -3.02 -3.61 16.08
N GLU A 451 -2.52 -4.84 15.99
CA GLU A 451 -1.28 -5.21 15.30
C GLU A 451 -1.64 -6.39 14.39
N GLY A 452 -1.60 -6.17 13.08
CA GLY A 452 -2.22 -7.09 12.14
C GLY A 452 -3.73 -7.21 12.42
N PRO A 453 -4.28 -8.42 12.30
CA PRO A 453 -5.69 -8.65 12.59
C PRO A 453 -5.99 -8.80 14.09
N TYR A 454 -5.00 -8.71 14.97
CA TYR A 454 -5.13 -9.01 16.39
C TYR A 454 -5.20 -7.74 17.24
N LEU A 455 -5.93 -7.83 18.36
CA LEU A 455 -5.93 -6.77 19.36
C LEU A 455 -4.56 -6.71 20.03
N TYR A 456 -3.95 -5.53 20.00
CA TYR A 456 -2.77 -5.22 20.78
C TYR A 456 -3.20 -4.63 22.12
N THR A 457 -2.67 -5.16 23.24
CA THR A 457 -2.95 -4.63 24.58
C THR A 457 -1.78 -3.80 25.05
N PRO A 458 -1.87 -2.46 24.93
CA PRO A 458 -0.78 -1.62 25.36
C PRO A 458 -0.53 -1.68 26.87
N PRO A 459 0.72 -1.54 27.36
CA PRO A 459 1.07 -1.55 28.79
C PRO A 459 0.49 -0.42 29.68
N ALA A 460 -0.55 0.30 29.23
CA ALA A 460 -1.19 1.52 29.76
C ALA A 460 -0.71 2.85 29.15
N ALA A 461 -1.66 3.80 29.03
CA ALA A 461 -1.43 5.19 28.63
C ALA A 461 -1.71 6.12 29.84
N PRO A 462 -0.91 7.16 30.09
CA PRO A 462 -1.26 8.17 31.08
C PRO A 462 -2.54 8.92 30.67
N GLY A 463 -3.63 8.78 31.44
CA GLY A 463 -4.75 9.73 31.40
C GLY A 463 -6.07 9.33 30.70
N ARG A 464 -6.33 8.07 30.33
CA ARG A 464 -7.71 7.65 29.98
C ARG A 464 -8.10 6.26 30.50
N LYS A 465 -9.35 6.16 30.98
CA LYS A 465 -10.10 4.91 31.16
C LYS A 465 -10.30 4.26 29.78
N TYR A 466 -10.11 2.94 29.72
CA TYR A 466 -10.39 2.08 28.56
C TYR A 466 -11.72 2.46 27.90
N ILE A 467 -11.68 2.95 26.65
CA ILE A 467 -12.87 3.14 25.82
C ILE A 467 -13.18 1.77 25.21
N SER A 468 -14.15 1.06 25.77
CA SER A 468 -14.54 -0.30 25.39
C SER A 468 -15.35 -0.43 24.09
N LYS A 469 -15.35 0.61 23.25
CA LYS A 469 -16.03 0.58 21.94
C LYS A 469 -15.23 1.37 20.91
N PHE A 470 -14.26 0.71 20.29
CA PHE A 470 -13.79 1.14 18.98
C PHE A 470 -14.66 0.45 17.92
N HIS A 471 -15.06 1.19 16.89
CA HIS A 471 -15.44 0.56 15.62
C HIS A 471 -14.25 -0.31 15.22
N LYS A 472 -14.49 -1.54 14.74
CA LYS A 472 -13.44 -2.29 14.04
C LYS A 472 -12.78 -1.31 13.06
N PRO A 473 -11.44 -1.19 13.04
CA PRO A 473 -10.79 -0.49 11.96
C PRO A 473 -11.43 -1.01 10.67
N ASN A 474 -11.81 -0.10 9.79
CA ASN A 474 -11.96 -0.50 8.40
C ASN A 474 -10.54 -0.81 7.95
N PHE A 475 -10.02 -1.98 8.34
CA PHE A 475 -9.01 -2.64 7.53
C PHE A 475 -9.64 -2.64 6.15
N PRO A 476 -9.10 -1.91 5.16
CA PRO A 476 -9.38 -2.32 3.80
C PRO A 476 -9.05 -3.82 3.83
N SER A 477 -10.02 -4.64 3.45
CA SER A 477 -9.97 -6.10 3.50
C SER A 477 -8.92 -6.70 2.53
N ASP A 478 -7.81 -5.98 2.37
CA ASP A 478 -6.83 -5.94 1.30
C ASP A 478 -5.41 -5.66 1.86
N GLY A 479 -5.21 -5.69 3.18
CA GLY A 479 -3.88 -5.79 3.77
C GLY A 479 -3.23 -7.10 3.35
N ILE A 480 -2.13 -7.03 2.62
CA ILE A 480 -1.32 -8.18 2.20
C ILE A 480 -0.53 -8.61 3.44
N GLN A 481 -0.81 -9.82 3.93
CA GLN A 481 -0.09 -10.42 5.06
C GLN A 481 1.10 -11.24 4.54
N PRO A 482 2.34 -10.90 4.93
CA PRO A 482 3.46 -11.84 4.86
C PRO A 482 3.36 -12.84 6.03
N GLN A 483 3.67 -14.12 5.77
CA GLN A 483 4.07 -15.07 6.83
C GLN A 483 5.57 -14.95 7.08
#